data_AF-A0A7G2MMS8-F1
#
_entry.id   AF-A0A7G2MMS8-F1
#
_cell.length_a   1.000
_cell.length_b   1.000
_cell.length_c   1.000
_cell.angle_alpha   90.00
_cell.angle_beta   90.00
_cell.angle_gamma   90.00
#
_symmetry.space_group_name_H-M   'P 1'
#
loop_
_entity.id
_entity.type
_entity.pdbx_description
1 polymer ?
#
loop_
_entity_poly.entity_id
_entity_poly.type
_entity_poly.pdbx_seq_one_letter_code
_entity_poly.pdbx_strand_id
1 'polypeptide(L)'
;MTCLSRVKKEINDVAYLPILRKSELYYIKGEYLASIGQVSEAVDLLREIRSSRGDISVDDLNTVTTEMGYIEAMLTDARKEFIGEGQSFYLFKRLNLPVFDGVQNIDFRNLYTLPVPKSEEVVF
;
A
#
# COMPACT_ATOMS: atom_id res chain seq x y z
N MET A 1 1.16 50.71 18.43
CA MET A 1 2.38 49.97 18.82
C MET A 1 2.01 48.65 19.46
N THR A 2 2.07 47.54 18.73
CA THR A 2 3.01 46.42 18.92
C THR A 2 2.41 45.19 18.23
N CYS A 3 2.96 44.91 17.04
CA CYS A 3 2.79 43.64 16.35
C CYS A 3 3.46 42.58 17.22
N LEU A 4 2.72 41.58 17.70
CA LEU A 4 3.28 40.41 18.37
C LEU A 4 4.16 39.68 17.35
N SER A 5 5.48 39.83 17.52
CA SER A 5 6.49 39.10 16.77
C SER A 5 6.31 37.61 17.00
N ARG A 6 5.80 36.90 15.98
CA ARG A 6 5.82 35.44 15.94
C ARG A 6 7.28 34.99 16.05
N VAL A 7 7.63 34.40 17.20
CA VAL A 7 8.88 33.64 17.37
C VAL A 7 8.89 32.56 16.30
N LYS A 8 9.86 32.62 15.38
CA LYS A 8 10.15 31.51 14.48
C LYS A 8 10.61 30.35 15.35
N LYS A 9 9.72 29.38 15.57
CA LYS A 9 10.12 28.06 16.04
C LYS A 9 10.94 27.47 14.90
N GLU A 10 12.24 27.33 15.09
CA GLU A 10 13.06 26.52 14.19
C GLU A 10 12.53 25.10 14.27
N ILE A 11 11.77 24.71 13.26
CA ILE A 11 11.27 23.36 13.14
C ILE A 11 12.41 22.57 12.51
N ASN A 12 13.14 21.83 13.34
CA ASN A 12 13.91 20.70 12.86
C ASN A 12 12.89 19.62 12.44
N ASP A 13 12.22 19.84 11.31
CA ASP A 13 11.30 18.87 10.70
C ASP A 13 12.13 17.72 10.15
N VAL A 14 12.52 16.82 11.05
CA VAL A 14 13.06 15.52 10.66
C VAL A 14 11.87 14.69 10.18
N ALA A 15 11.76 14.52 8.87
CA ALA A 15 10.77 13.65 8.27
C ALA A 15 11.07 12.19 8.68
N TYR A 16 10.17 11.57 9.42
CA TYR A 16 10.26 10.15 9.76
C TYR A 16 9.87 9.30 8.56
N LEU A 17 10.66 8.26 8.26
CA LEU A 17 10.33 7.27 7.25
C LEU A 17 9.45 6.18 7.88
N PRO A 18 8.17 6.03 7.48
CA PRO A 18 7.31 5.00 8.01
C PRO A 18 7.72 3.63 7.43
N ILE A 19 8.27 2.76 8.28
CA ILE A 19 8.62 1.39 7.89
C ILE A 19 7.38 0.49 7.86
N LEU A 20 6.46 0.67 8.80
CA LEU A 20 5.20 -0.08 8.93
C LEU A 20 4.11 0.87 9.44
N ARG A 21 2.90 0.76 8.89
CA ARG A 21 1.74 1.56 9.32
C ARG A 21 0.54 0.68 9.66
N LYS A 22 -0.37 1.21 10.48
CA LYS A 22 -1.57 0.47 10.92
C LYS A 22 -2.42 0.00 9.73
N SER A 23 -2.56 0.82 8.69
CA SER A 23 -3.28 0.48 7.45
C SER A 23 -2.72 -0.77 6.77
N GLU A 24 -1.40 -0.89 6.68
CA GLU A 24 -0.73 -2.07 6.13
C GLU A 24 -1.04 -3.34 6.92
N LEU A 25 -1.01 -3.27 8.25
CA LEU A 25 -1.37 -4.40 9.13
C LEU A 25 -2.80 -4.87 8.88
N TYR A 26 -3.74 -3.96 8.63
CA TYR A 26 -5.10 -4.33 8.28
C TYR A 26 -5.19 -5.05 6.93
N TYR A 27 -4.46 -4.62 5.91
CA TYR A 27 -4.43 -5.33 4.62
C TYR A 27 -3.84 -6.74 4.76
N ILE A 28 -2.78 -6.91 5.56
CA ILE A 28 -2.19 -8.23 5.85
C ILE A 28 -3.22 -9.13 6.54
N LYS A 29 -3.93 -8.61 7.55
CA LYS A 29 -4.98 -9.35 8.26
C LYS A 29 -6.12 -9.74 7.32
N GLY A 30 -6.56 -8.82 6.47
CA GLY A 30 -7.63 -9.08 5.52
C GLY A 30 -7.26 -10.13 4.47
N GLU A 31 -6.02 -10.09 3.96
CA GLU A 31 -5.49 -11.13 3.07
C GLU A 31 -5.47 -12.50 3.75
N TYR A 32 -5.03 -12.56 5.01
CA TYR A 32 -5.07 -13.79 5.80
C TYR A 32 -6.51 -14.32 5.91
N LEU A 33 -7.48 -13.48 6.27
CA LEU A 33 -8.90 -13.87 6.37
C LEU A 33 -9.44 -14.39 5.04
N ALA A 34 -9.10 -13.74 3.92
CA ALA A 34 -9.47 -14.19 2.60
C ALA A 34 -8.88 -15.57 2.26
N SER A 35 -7.61 -15.81 2.62
CA SER A 35 -6.92 -17.09 2.36
C SER A 35 -7.51 -18.29 3.11
N ILE A 36 -8.14 -18.06 4.27
CA ILE A 36 -8.82 -19.10 5.05
C ILE A 36 -10.32 -19.21 4.71
N GLY A 37 -10.77 -18.52 3.66
CA GLY A 37 -12.15 -18.56 3.18
C GLY A 37 -13.12 -17.63 3.91
N GLN A 38 -12.65 -16.82 4.87
CA GLN A 38 -13.44 -15.82 5.60
C GLN A 38 -13.52 -14.49 4.84
N VAL A 39 -13.96 -14.55 3.58
CA VAL A 39 -13.98 -13.38 2.67
C VAL A 39 -14.90 -12.27 3.17
N SER A 40 -16.04 -12.60 3.79
CA SER A 40 -16.96 -11.60 4.34
C SER A 40 -16.31 -10.76 5.44
N GLU A 41 -15.57 -11.39 6.35
CA GLU A 41 -14.85 -10.69 7.43
C GLU A 41 -13.72 -9.84 6.88
N ALA A 42 -13.02 -10.31 5.84
CA ALA A 42 -12.00 -9.55 5.14
C ALA A 42 -12.58 -8.28 4.49
N VAL A 43 -13.74 -8.41 3.85
CA VAL A 43 -14.47 -7.29 3.21
C VAL A 43 -14.96 -6.29 4.25
N ASP A 44 -15.51 -6.74 5.37
CA ASP A 44 -15.96 -5.86 6.45
C ASP A 44 -14.80 -5.06 7.06
N LEU A 45 -13.63 -5.69 7.21
CA LEU A 45 -12.41 -5.03 7.65
C LEU A 45 -11.96 -3.97 6.63
N LEU A 46 -12.01 -4.27 5.33
CA LEU A 46 -11.69 -3.28 4.29
C LEU A 46 -12.69 -2.12 4.27
N ARG A 47 -13.98 -2.38 4.51
CA ARG A 47 -15.02 -1.37 4.69
C ARG A 47 -14.70 -0.44 5.86
N GLU A 48 -14.27 -0.97 7.00
CA GLU A 48 -13.85 -0.17 8.17
C GLU A 48 -12.71 0.80 7.81
N ILE A 49 -11.67 0.33 7.11
CA ILE A 49 -10.54 1.17 6.67
C ILE A 49 -11.03 2.29 5.76
N ARG A 50 -11.82 1.96 4.73
CA ARG A 50 -12.32 2.95 3.76
C ARG A 50 -13.23 3.99 4.41
N SER A 51 -14.15 3.56 5.27
CA SER A 51 -15.02 4.47 6.02
C SER A 51 -14.23 5.38 6.96
N SER A 52 -13.14 4.91 7.57
CA SER A 52 -12.28 5.75 8.43
C SER A 52 -11.61 6.91 7.66
N ARG A 53 -11.51 6.80 6.33
CA ARG A 53 -10.95 7.82 5.43
C ARG A 53 -12.02 8.74 4.84
N GLY A 54 -13.29 8.51 5.17
CA GLY A 54 -14.42 9.26 4.62
C GLY A 54 -14.86 8.79 3.23
N ASP A 55 -14.57 7.55 2.84
CA ASP A 55 -15.10 7.01 1.59
C ASP A 55 -16.61 6.72 1.74
N ILE A 56 -17.42 7.35 0.88
CA ILE A 56 -18.89 7.37 1.01
C ILE A 56 -19.53 6.22 0.23
N SER A 57 -18.84 5.69 -0.79
CA SER A 57 -19.31 4.56 -1.60
C SER A 57 -18.53 3.32 -1.25
N VAL A 58 -19.16 2.42 -0.50
CA VAL A 58 -18.62 1.08 -0.19
C VAL A 58 -19.41 -0.03 -0.88
N ASP A 59 -20.23 0.35 -1.85
CA ASP A 59 -21.15 -0.54 -2.54
C ASP A 59 -20.43 -1.51 -3.48
N ASP A 60 -19.25 -1.12 -3.98
CA ASP A 60 -18.38 -1.97 -4.79
C ASP A 60 -17.96 -3.24 -4.04
N LEU A 61 -17.74 -3.13 -2.73
CA LEU A 61 -17.37 -4.24 -1.87
C LEU A 61 -18.49 -5.27 -1.65
N ASN A 62 -19.77 -4.91 -1.85
CA ASN A 62 -20.89 -5.83 -1.60
C ASN A 62 -20.94 -6.99 -2.60
N THR A 63 -20.27 -6.86 -3.74
CA THR A 63 -20.21 -7.90 -4.79
C THR A 63 -19.03 -8.86 -4.61
N VAL A 64 -18.11 -8.55 -3.69
CA VAL A 64 -16.88 -9.31 -3.47
C VAL A 64 -17.18 -10.53 -2.61
N THR A 65 -17.12 -11.71 -3.22
CA THR A 65 -17.41 -13.00 -2.56
C THR A 65 -16.26 -14.00 -2.66
N THR A 66 -15.23 -13.69 -3.44
CA THR A 66 -14.08 -14.58 -3.69
C THR A 66 -12.79 -13.98 -3.12
N GLU A 67 -11.84 -14.84 -2.78
CA GLU A 67 -10.50 -14.43 -2.34
C GLU A 67 -9.83 -13.52 -3.38
N MET A 68 -9.85 -13.91 -4.66
CA MET A 68 -9.27 -13.09 -5.73
C MET A 68 -9.95 -11.72 -5.85
N GLY A 69 -11.29 -11.67 -5.77
CA GLY A 69 -12.02 -10.40 -5.78
C GLY A 69 -11.65 -9.51 -4.60
N TYR A 70 -11.41 -10.11 -3.42
CA TYR A 70 -10.93 -9.38 -2.26
C TYR A 70 -9.52 -8.80 -2.49
N ILE A 71 -8.60 -9.61 -3.02
CA ILE A 71 -7.24 -9.17 -3.33
C ILE A 71 -7.25 -7.99 -4.31
N GLU A 72 -8.09 -8.02 -5.35
CA GLU A 72 -8.23 -6.91 -6.31
C GLU A 72 -8.77 -5.64 -5.66
N ALA A 73 -9.80 -5.76 -4.82
CA ALA A 73 -10.39 -4.63 -4.09
C ALA A 73 -9.40 -4.02 -3.09
N MET A 74 -8.66 -4.87 -2.37
CA MET A 74 -7.60 -4.47 -1.43
C MET A 74 -6.45 -3.79 -2.15
N LEU A 75 -5.99 -4.32 -3.28
CA LEU A 75 -4.92 -3.71 -4.09
C LEU A 75 -5.28 -2.32 -4.60
N THR A 76 -6.54 -2.10 -4.94
CA THR A 76 -7.02 -0.78 -5.38
C THR A 76 -6.96 0.24 -4.24
N ASP A 77 -7.26 -0.20 -3.02
CA ASP A 77 -7.19 0.63 -1.81
C ASP A 77 -5.73 0.89 -1.39
N ALA A 78 -4.92 -0.15 -1.32
CA ALA A 78 -3.51 -0.09 -0.97
C ALA A 78 -2.70 0.81 -1.90
N ARG A 79 -3.06 0.88 -3.20
CA ARG A 79 -2.44 1.83 -4.15
C ARG A 79 -2.68 3.28 -3.78
N LYS A 80 -3.87 3.62 -3.29
CA LYS A 80 -4.20 4.98 -2.84
C LYS A 80 -3.45 5.31 -1.54
N GLU A 81 -3.27 4.30 -0.69
CA GLU A 81 -2.63 4.46 0.62
C GLU A 81 -1.11 4.65 0.52
N PHE A 82 -0.43 3.86 -0.29
CA PHE A 82 1.05 3.82 -0.30
C PHE A 82 1.71 4.80 -1.28
N ILE A 83 1.00 5.86 -1.68
CA ILE A 83 1.56 6.88 -2.58
C ILE A 83 2.73 7.60 -1.89
N GLY A 84 3.91 7.51 -2.49
CA GLY A 84 5.13 8.15 -1.97
C GLY A 84 5.89 7.36 -0.90
N GLU A 85 5.44 6.15 -0.55
CA GLU A 85 6.05 5.34 0.52
C GLU A 85 6.90 4.16 0.02
N GLY A 86 6.79 3.83 -1.28
CA GLY A 86 7.55 2.74 -1.90
C GLY A 86 7.04 1.32 -1.58
N GLN A 87 6.07 1.17 -0.66
CA GLN A 87 5.53 -0.14 -0.27
C GLN A 87 4.69 -0.82 -1.38
N SER A 88 4.08 -0.03 -2.27
CA SER A 88 3.26 -0.55 -3.37
C SER A 88 4.03 -1.52 -4.27
N PHE A 89 5.28 -1.21 -4.62
CA PHE A 89 6.12 -2.09 -5.45
C PHE A 89 6.32 -3.47 -4.80
N TYR A 90 6.64 -3.49 -3.51
CA TYR A 90 6.86 -4.74 -2.76
C TYR A 90 5.57 -5.54 -2.58
N LEU A 91 4.42 -4.88 -2.46
CA LEU A 91 3.11 -5.52 -2.43
C LEU A 91 2.85 -6.32 -3.71
N PHE A 92 3.04 -5.71 -4.89
CA PHE A 92 2.87 -6.41 -6.19
C PHE A 92 3.88 -7.54 -6.37
N LYS A 93 5.15 -7.32 -6.00
CA LYS A 93 6.20 -8.33 -6.05
C LYS A 93 5.84 -9.57 -5.22
N ARG A 94 5.38 -9.38 -3.98
CA ARG A 94 5.00 -10.48 -3.07
C ARG A 94 3.83 -11.29 -3.62
N LEU A 95 2.84 -10.63 -4.21
CA LEU A 95 1.66 -11.26 -4.80
C LEU A 95 1.91 -11.83 -6.21
N ASN A 96 3.11 -11.66 -6.76
CA ASN A 96 3.48 -12.07 -8.13
C ASN A 96 2.56 -11.47 -9.22
N LEU A 97 2.11 -10.24 -8.99
CA LEU A 97 1.20 -9.50 -9.87
C LEU A 97 1.96 -8.44 -10.68
N PRO A 98 1.49 -8.10 -11.90
CA PRO A 98 2.09 -7.03 -12.66
C PRO A 98 1.91 -5.69 -11.91
N VAL A 99 2.91 -4.82 -12.02
CA VAL A 99 2.88 -3.51 -11.38
C VAL A 99 2.09 -2.54 -12.25
N PHE A 100 1.17 -1.80 -11.65
CA PHE A 100 0.37 -0.81 -12.36
C PHE A 100 1.06 0.55 -12.35
N ASP A 101 1.35 1.10 -13.53
CA ASP A 101 2.04 2.38 -13.74
C ASP A 101 1.07 3.56 -13.97
N GLY A 102 -0.19 3.42 -13.55
CA GLY A 102 -1.23 4.44 -13.80
C GLY A 102 -1.86 4.38 -15.19
N VAL A 103 -1.13 3.87 -16.20
CA VAL A 103 -1.62 3.71 -17.58
C VAL A 103 -1.79 2.24 -17.95
N GLN A 104 -0.79 1.42 -17.65
CA GLN A 104 -0.75 0.01 -18.03
C GLN A 104 -0.16 -0.86 -16.92
N ASN A 105 -0.41 -2.16 -17.03
CA ASN A 105 0.21 -3.18 -16.19
C ASN A 105 1.54 -3.59 -16.83
N ILE A 106 2.64 -3.36 -16.11
CA ILE A 106 3.99 -3.74 -16.53
C ILE A 106 4.37 -5.03 -15.82
N ASP A 107 4.79 -6.04 -16.57
CA ASP A 107 5.25 -7.30 -16.02
C ASP A 107 6.71 -7.21 -15.57
N PHE A 108 6.93 -7.20 -14.26
CA PHE A 108 8.25 -7.16 -13.63
C PHE A 108 8.71 -8.52 -13.09
N ARG A 109 8.01 -9.62 -13.37
CA ARG A 109 8.28 -10.95 -12.75
C ARG A 109 9.71 -11.43 -12.87
N ASN A 110 10.38 -11.12 -13.97
CA ASN A 110 11.78 -11.47 -14.21
C ASN A 110 12.78 -10.33 -13.86
N LEU A 111 12.29 -9.17 -13.42
CA LEU A 111 13.06 -7.93 -13.23
C LEU A 111 12.95 -7.37 -11.80
N TYR A 112 12.42 -8.16 -10.86
CA TYR A 112 12.25 -7.74 -9.46
C TYR A 112 13.55 -7.64 -8.65
N THR A 113 14.68 -8.04 -9.23
CA THR A 113 16.00 -7.97 -8.62
C THR A 113 16.83 -6.95 -9.37
N LEU A 114 17.45 -6.03 -8.62
CA LEU A 114 18.43 -5.12 -9.20
C LEU A 114 19.63 -5.95 -9.69
N PRO A 115 20.22 -5.61 -10.85
CA PRO A 115 21.46 -6.23 -11.29
C PRO A 115 22.57 -5.92 -10.27
N VAL A 116 23.51 -6.85 -10.15
CA VAL A 116 24.70 -6.65 -9.31
C VAL A 116 25.47 -5.42 -9.85
N PRO A 117 25.86 -4.46 -9.00
CA PRO A 117 26.66 -3.33 -9.44
C PRO A 117 28.01 -3.78 -9.99
N LYS A 118 28.52 -3.12 -11.04
CA LYS A 118 29.82 -3.44 -11.66
C LYS A 118 31.00 -3.39 -10.68
N SER A 119 30.91 -2.61 -9.59
CA SER A 119 31.94 -2.57 -8.55
C SER A 119 32.06 -3.87 -7.75
N GLU A 120 30.99 -4.66 -7.71
CA GLU A 120 30.91 -5.96 -7.03
C GLU A 120 31.11 -7.14 -8.00
N GLU A 121 31.31 -6.87 -9.30
CA GLU A 121 31.68 -7.88 -10.28
C GLU A 121 33.17 -8.21 -10.10
N VAL A 122 33.45 -9.24 -9.29
CA VAL A 122 34.82 -9.77 -9.18
C VAL A 122 35.18 -10.42 -10.50
N VAL A 123 36.03 -9.75 -11.27
CA VAL A 123 36.72 -10.34 -12.41
C VAL A 123 37.73 -11.33 -11.83
N PHE A 124 37.38 -12.62 -11.84
CA PHE A 124 38.33 -13.71 -11.61
C PHE A 124 39.05 -14.06 -12.91
#